data_AF-A0A450UYZ5-F1
#
_entry.id   AF-A0A450UYZ5-F1
#
_cell.length_a   1.000
_cell.length_b   1.000
_cell.length_c   1.000
_cell.angle_alpha   90.00
_cell.angle_beta   90.00
_cell.angle_gamma   90.00
#
_symmetry.space_group_name_H-M   'P 1'
#
loop_
_entity.id
_entity.type
_entity.pdbx_description
1 polymer ?
#
loop_
_entity_poly.entity_id
_entity_poly.type
_entity_poly.pdbx_seq_one_letter_code
_entity_poly.pdbx_strand_id
1 'polypeptide(L)'
;MCHWTGDNAFFEPHPEGTPEMPWDRLKEIGGKVGRGPGKNRKIFARKFIRKHFHIERAARHPDCPSARYLASKLRALGALIPNPIQESHTRPNPFQGRT
;
A
#
# COMPACT_ATOMS: atom_id res chain seq x y z
N MET A 1 10.03 -8.23 -3.62
CA MET A 1 9.89 -6.78 -3.33
C MET A 1 9.80 -6.03 -4.66
N CYS A 2 8.70 -5.31 -4.94
CA CYS A 2 8.55 -4.59 -6.19
C CYS A 2 8.95 -3.11 -6.01
N HIS A 3 10.24 -2.79 -6.17
CA HIS A 3 10.70 -1.41 -6.26
C HIS A 3 10.49 -0.88 -7.67
N TRP A 4 9.85 0.27 -7.82
CA TRP A 4 9.61 0.87 -9.14
C TRP A 4 10.91 1.32 -9.83
N THR A 5 11.92 1.72 -9.04
CA THR A 5 13.27 2.07 -9.49
C THR A 5 14.02 0.85 -10.02
N GLY A 6 13.60 -0.37 -9.65
CA GLY A 6 14.35 -1.61 -9.89
C GLY A 6 15.63 -1.74 -9.07
N ASP A 7 15.98 -0.71 -8.31
CA ASP A 7 17.06 -0.72 -7.33
C ASP A 7 16.50 -1.05 -5.95
N ASN A 8 16.98 -2.16 -5.38
CA ASN A 8 16.58 -2.63 -4.05
C ASN A 8 17.23 -1.81 -2.92
N ALA A 9 18.30 -1.06 -3.22
CA ALA A 9 19.03 -0.24 -2.24
C ALA A 9 18.49 1.20 -2.13
N PHE A 10 17.60 1.62 -3.04
CA PHE A 10 17.07 2.98 -3.02
C PHE A 10 16.27 3.26 -1.74
N PHE A 11 16.71 4.27 -1.00
CA PHE A 11 16.08 4.78 0.22
C PHE A 11 15.98 6.31 0.15
N GLU A 12 14.78 6.84 0.34
CA GLU A 12 14.53 8.29 0.41
C GLU A 12 14.35 8.68 1.87
N PRO A 13 15.29 9.41 2.50
CA PRO A 13 15.25 9.69 3.93
C PRO A 13 14.08 10.57 4.35
N HIS A 14 13.62 11.49 3.50
CA HIS A 14 12.60 12.48 3.90
C HIS A 14 11.48 12.58 2.86
N PRO A 15 10.62 11.54 2.75
CA PRO A 15 9.58 11.51 1.73
C PRO A 15 8.52 12.61 1.91
N GLU A 16 8.20 12.97 3.16
CA GLU A 16 7.25 14.05 3.48
C GLU A 16 7.91 15.44 3.45
N GLY A 17 9.24 15.51 3.55
CA GLY A 17 10.01 16.75 3.62
C GLY A 17 10.42 17.33 2.27
N THR A 18 9.74 16.97 1.18
CA THR A 18 10.07 17.49 -0.16
C THR A 18 9.55 18.93 -0.28
N PRO A 19 10.43 19.95 -0.34
CA PRO A 19 9.99 21.35 -0.37
C PRO A 19 9.39 21.75 -1.72
N GLU A 20 9.85 21.10 -2.80
CA GLU A 20 9.32 21.31 -4.15
C GLU A 20 8.13 20.39 -4.45
N MET A 21 7.62 20.45 -5.68
CA MET A 21 6.56 19.56 -6.11
C MET A 21 7.05 18.10 -6.04
N PRO A 22 6.36 17.20 -5.31
CA PRO A 22 6.79 15.79 -5.18
C PRO A 22 6.97 15.07 -6.52
N TRP A 23 6.26 15.52 -7.56
CA TRP A 23 6.41 15.00 -8.91
C TRP A 23 7.78 15.28 -9.52
N ASP A 24 8.37 16.43 -9.24
CA ASP A 24 9.71 16.78 -9.75
C ASP A 24 10.78 15.94 -9.06
N ARG A 25 10.66 15.71 -7.74
CA ARG A 25 11.53 14.79 -7.01
C ARG A 25 11.47 13.36 -7.58
N LEU A 26 10.28 12.86 -7.92
CA LEU A 26 10.13 11.54 -8.57
C LEU A 26 10.82 11.48 -9.95
N LYS A 27 10.82 12.57 -10.73
CA LYS A 27 11.56 12.63 -11.99
C LYS A 27 13.07 12.62 -11.75
N GLU A 28 13.56 13.35 -10.76
CA GLU A 28 14.98 13.38 -10.39
C GLU A 28 15.47 11.99 -10.00
N ILE A 29 14.75 11.30 -9.10
CA ILE A 29 15.05 9.93 -8.68
C ILE A 29 15.05 9.00 -9.89
N GLY A 30 13.97 9.04 -10.70
CA GLY A 30 13.82 8.20 -11.87
C GLY A 30 14.90 8.44 -12.94
N GLY A 31 15.38 9.68 -13.06
CA GLY A 31 16.50 10.04 -13.93
C GLY A 31 17.82 9.41 -13.50
N LYS A 32 18.09 9.37 -12.19
CA LYS A 32 19.32 8.75 -11.64
C LYS A 32 19.38 7.24 -11.87
N VAL A 33 18.24 6.55 -11.82
CA VAL A 33 18.16 5.08 -11.95
C VAL A 33 17.82 4.59 -13.36
N GLY A 34 17.65 5.49 -14.34
CA GLY A 34 17.26 5.13 -15.71
C GLY A 34 15.82 4.61 -15.85
N ARG A 35 15.00 4.72 -14.81
CA ARG A 35 13.57 4.34 -14.76
C ARG A 35 12.71 5.52 -14.34
N GLY A 36 12.60 6.50 -15.24
CA GLY A 36 11.78 7.70 -15.04
C GLY A 36 10.29 7.38 -14.84
N PRO A 37 9.53 8.24 -14.11
CA PRO A 37 8.07 8.10 -13.95
C PRO A 37 7.25 8.34 -15.22
N GLY A 38 7.91 8.67 -16.33
CA GLY A 38 7.27 9.02 -17.59
C GLY A 38 6.65 10.42 -17.58
N LYS A 39 5.92 10.77 -18.64
CA LYS A 39 5.37 12.13 -18.83
C LYS A 39 4.06 12.36 -18.05
N ASN A 40 3.28 11.31 -17.79
CA ASN A 40 1.94 11.43 -17.23
C ASN A 40 1.87 11.02 -15.76
N ARG A 41 1.78 12.02 -14.87
CA ARG A 41 1.65 11.86 -13.42
C ARG A 41 0.51 10.96 -12.98
N LYS A 42 -0.65 11.07 -13.61
CA LYS A 42 -1.85 10.31 -13.21
C LYS A 42 -1.70 8.82 -13.53
N ILE A 43 -1.18 8.51 -14.72
CA ILE A 43 -0.93 7.12 -15.13
C ILE A 43 0.14 6.49 -14.24
N PHE A 44 1.20 7.25 -13.95
CA PHE A 44 2.27 6.83 -13.06
C PHE A 44 1.74 6.50 -11.66
N ALA A 45 1.05 7.44 -11.02
CA ALA A 45 0.52 7.26 -9.66
C ALA A 45 -0.40 6.04 -9.57
N ARG A 46 -1.28 5.84 -10.58
CA ARG A 46 -2.16 4.67 -10.63
C ARG A 46 -1.39 3.34 -10.69
N LYS A 47 -0.34 3.26 -11.51
CA LYS A 47 0.51 2.07 -11.60
C LYS A 47 1.30 1.86 -10.30
N PHE A 48 1.82 2.94 -9.74
CA PHE A 48 2.59 2.93 -8.50
C PHE A 48 1.77 2.41 -7.32
N ILE A 49 0.57 2.95 -7.12
CA ILE A 49 -0.35 2.51 -6.05
C ILE A 49 -0.68 1.02 -6.19
N ARG A 50 -0.91 0.55 -7.42
CA ARG A 50 -1.30 -0.85 -7.68
C ARG A 50 -0.17 -1.86 -7.50
N LYS A 51 1.09 -1.48 -7.78
CA LYS A 51 2.20 -2.43 -7.90
C LYS A 51 3.32 -2.26 -6.88
N HIS A 52 3.45 -1.07 -6.31
CA HIS A 52 4.66 -0.66 -5.58
C HIS A 52 4.35 -0.07 -4.20
N PHE A 53 3.16 0.49 -3.99
CA PHE A 53 2.79 1.12 -2.72
C PHE A 53 2.20 0.13 -1.72
N HIS A 54 2.77 0.09 -0.51
CA HIS A 54 2.23 -0.66 0.61
C HIS A 54 2.21 0.23 1.85
N ILE A 55 1.02 0.46 2.41
CA ILE A 55 0.85 1.36 3.57
C ILE A 55 1.61 0.88 4.80
N GLU A 56 1.67 -0.43 5.04
CA GLU A 56 2.43 -0.99 6.17
C GLU A 56 3.93 -0.71 6.06
N ARG A 57 4.47 -0.74 4.83
CA ARG A 57 5.88 -0.43 4.58
C ARG A 57 6.13 1.06 4.77
N ALA A 58 5.24 1.91 4.27
CA ALA A 58 5.33 3.35 4.48
C ALA A 58 5.27 3.71 5.98
N ALA A 59 4.41 3.05 6.76
CA ALA A 59 4.28 3.28 8.20
C ALA A 59 5.52 2.86 9.02
N ARG A 60 6.37 1.98 8.49
CA ARG A 60 7.66 1.61 9.11
C ARG A 60 8.77 2.63 8.85
N HIS A 61 8.55 3.57 7.93
CA HIS A 61 9.53 4.60 7.62
C HIS A 61 9.63 5.60 8.79
N PRO A 62 10.83 5.92 9.31
CA PRO A 62 10.99 6.81 10.47
C PRO A 62 10.40 8.21 10.22
N ASP A 63 10.65 8.75 9.02
CA ASP A 63 10.23 10.09 8.61
C ASP A 63 8.93 10.11 7.78
N CYS A 64 7.99 9.19 8.05
CA CYS A 64 6.67 9.20 7.43
C CYS A 64 5.55 9.16 8.50
N PRO A 65 5.41 10.22 9.31
CA PRO A 65 4.42 10.26 10.38
C PRO A 65 2.98 10.14 9.87
N SER A 66 2.66 10.65 8.66
CA SER A 66 1.31 10.57 8.11
C SER A 66 0.89 9.13 7.80
N ALA A 67 1.79 8.32 7.22
CA ALA A 67 1.52 6.91 6.95
C ALA A 67 1.39 6.11 8.25
N ARG A 68 2.24 6.39 9.23
CA ARG A 68 2.15 5.78 10.57
C ARG A 68 0.81 6.11 11.25
N TYR A 69 0.38 7.36 11.18
CA TYR A 69 -0.92 7.80 11.70
C TYR A 69 -2.07 7.03 11.02
N LEU A 70 -2.08 6.99 9.69
CA LEU A 70 -3.12 6.30 8.93
C LEU A 70 -3.18 4.80 9.27
N ALA A 71 -2.03 4.12 9.27
CA ALA A 71 -1.95 2.70 9.58
C ALA A 71 -2.48 2.39 10.99
N SER A 72 -2.11 3.20 11.98
CA SER A 72 -2.59 3.03 13.36
C SER A 72 -4.11 3.21 13.48
N LYS A 73 -4.68 4.21 12.79
CA LYS A 73 -6.13 4.45 12.82
C LYS A 73 -6.91 3.33 12.12
N LEU A 74 -6.43 2.83 10.98
CA LEU A 74 -7.05 1.71 10.29
C LEU A 74 -7.05 0.43 11.14
N ARG A 75 -5.96 0.15 11.86
CA ARG A 75 -5.90 -0.99 12.80
C ARG A 75 -6.89 -0.84 13.95
N ALA A 76 -6.99 0.35 14.54
CA ALA A 76 -7.95 0.61 15.61
C ALA A 76 -9.39 0.40 15.12
N LEU A 77 -9.73 0.87 13.92
CA LEU A 77 -11.04 0.64 13.32
C LEU A 77 -11.33 -0.84 13.09
N GLY A 78 -10.34 -1.60 12.59
CA GLY A 78 -10.48 -3.05 12.42
C GLY A 78 -10.69 -3.80 13.73
N ALA A 79 -10.05 -3.38 14.82
CA ALA A 79 -10.21 -3.99 16.14
C ALA A 79 -11.56 -3.65 16.81
N LEU A 80 -12.18 -2.53 16.44
CA LEU A 80 -13.49 -2.11 16.96
C LEU A 80 -14.67 -2.82 16.27
N ILE A 81 -14.44 -3.45 15.12
CA ILE A 81 -15.45 -4.26 14.44
C ILE A 81 -15.31 -5.69 14.97
N PRO A 82 -16.24 -6.19 15.82
CA PRO A 82 -16.22 -7.59 16.20
C PRO A 82 -16.33 -8.44 14.93
N ASN A 83 -15.48 -9.46 14.81
CA ASN A 83 -15.56 -10.41 13.71
C ASN A 83 -17.01 -10.89 13.60
N PRO A 84 -17.67 -10.77 12.44
CA PRO A 84 -18.99 -11.35 12.27
C PRO A 84 -18.87 -12.83 12.62
N ILE A 85 -19.69 -13.25 13.58
CA ILE A 85 -19.77 -14.62 14.08
C ILE A 85 -19.74 -15.53 12.85
N GLN A 86 -18.74 -16.40 12.77
CA GLN A 86 -18.68 -17.44 11.75
C GLN A 86 -19.86 -18.39 12.04
N GLU A 87 -21.05 -18.05 11.58
CA GLU A 87 -22.20 -18.95 11.62
C GLU A 87 -21.87 -20.15 10.74
N SER A 88 -21.43 -21.23 11.40
CA SER A 88 -21.29 -22.56 10.84
C SER A 88 -22.67 -23.04 10.40
N HIS A 89 -23.09 -22.61 9.20
CA HIS A 89 -24.23 -23.17 8.50
C HIS A 89 -23.85 -24.56 8.01
N THR A 90 -23.89 -25.55 8.90
CA THR A 90 -24.03 -26.94 8.50
C THR A 90 -25.42 -27.06 7.89
N ARG A 91 -25.53 -26.96 6.56
CA ARG A 91 -26.79 -27.25 5.87
C ARG A 91 -27.06 -28.75 6.05
N PRO A 92 -28.22 -29.17 6.56
CA PRO A 92 -28.55 -30.59 6.60
C PRO A 92 -28.66 -31.14 5.17
N ASN A 93 -28.08 -32.33 4.96
CA ASN A 93 -28.07 -33.03 3.68
C ASN A 93 -29.50 -33.48 3.32
N PRO A 94 -30.09 -33.05 2.19
CA PRO A 94 -31.49 -33.31 1.87
C PRO A 94 -31.78 -34.76 1.42
N PHE A 95 -30.80 -35.66 1.39
CA PHE A 95 -30.95 -37.02 0.85
C PHE A 95 -31.16 -38.13 1.88
N GLN A 96 -31.33 -37.82 3.16
CA GLN A 96 -31.67 -38.83 4.18
C GLN A 96 -33.18 -38.99 4.32
N GLY A 97 -33.79 -39.76 3.43
CA GLY A 97 -35.21 -40.12 3.56
C GLY A 97 -35.85 -40.66 2.28
N ARG A 98 -35.44 -41.86 1.85
CA ARG A 98 -36.27 -42.75 1.03
C ARG A 98 -35.75 -44.18 1.19
N THR A 99 -36.31 -44.88 2.18
CA THR A 99 -36.36 -46.34 2.24
C THR A 99 -37.72 -46.78 1.73
#